data_AF-A0A6J6L9P7-F1
#
_entry.id   AF-A0A6J6L9P7-F1
#
_cell.length_a   1.000
_cell.length_b   1.000
_cell.length_c   1.000
_cell.angle_alpha   90.00
_cell.angle_beta   90.00
_cell.angle_gamma   90.00
#
_symmetry.space_group_name_H-M   'P 1'
#
loop_
_entity.id
_entity.type
_entity.pdbx_description
1 polymer ?
#
loop_
_entity_poly.entity_id
_entity_poly.type
_entity_poly.pdbx_seq_one_letter_code
_entity_poly.pdbx_strand_id
1 'polypeptide(L)' 'MNADGSFTMVLAHSDPGHANWIDTEGRNLGTMFFRFFLPEGEIEKPTCEVVKFADLTPDLV' A
#
# COMPACT_ATOMS: atom_id res chain seq x y z
N MET A 1 2.96 8.48 -6.29
CA MET A 1 2.30 9.57 -5.55
C MET A 1 1.13 10.00 -6.40
N ASN A 2 -0.02 10.12 -5.78
CA ASN A 2 -1.28 10.35 -6.46
C ASN A 2 -1.42 11.85 -6.76
N ALA A 3 -2.31 12.21 -7.69
CA ALA A 3 -2.45 13.61 -8.11
C ALA A 3 -2.91 14.54 -6.96
N ASP A 4 -3.62 13.99 -5.97
CA ASP A 4 -4.10 14.68 -4.77
C ASP A 4 -3.05 14.75 -3.65
N GLY A 5 -1.82 14.24 -3.89
CA GLY A 5 -0.75 14.19 -2.90
C GLY A 5 -0.81 12.98 -1.96
N SER A 6 -1.82 12.12 -2.08
CA SER A 6 -1.87 10.85 -1.35
C SER A 6 -0.90 9.81 -1.93
N PHE A 7 -0.79 8.67 -1.26
CA PHE A 7 -0.02 7.54 -1.74
C PHE A 7 -0.82 6.25 -1.59
N THR A 8 -0.68 5.38 -2.59
CA THR A 8 -1.25 4.02 -2.59
C THR A 8 -0.12 3.00 -2.47
N MET A 9 -0.32 2.00 -1.61
CA MET A 9 0.59 0.87 -1.41
C MET A 9 -0.16 -0.42 -1.67
N VAL A 10 0.51 -1.37 -2.33
CA VAL A 10 -0.08 -2.68 -2.66
C VAL A 10 0.64 -3.76 -1.86
N LEU A 11 -0.11 -4.57 -1.11
CA LEU A 11 0.41 -5.77 -0.45
C LEU A 11 -0.09 -6.99 -1.22
N ALA A 12 0.82 -7.76 -1.79
CA ALA A 12 0.46 -8.93 -2.59
C ALA A 12 1.53 -10.03 -2.51
N HIS A 13 1.11 -11.27 -2.72
CA HIS A 13 1.94 -12.47 -2.65
C HIS A 13 2.74 -12.75 -3.94
N SER A 14 2.53 -11.93 -4.97
CA SER A 14 3.23 -11.98 -6.27
C SER A 14 3.34 -10.56 -6.80
N ASP A 15 4.29 -10.33 -7.72
CA ASP A 15 4.50 -9.01 -8.35
C ASP A 15 3.28 -8.59 -9.20
N PRO A 16 2.57 -7.51 -8.83
CA PRO A 16 1.45 -6.97 -9.61
C PRO A 16 1.88 -5.93 -10.65
N GLY A 17 3.18 -5.61 -10.75
CA GLY A 17 3.72 -4.55 -11.60
C GLY A 17 3.52 -3.14 -11.06
N HIS A 18 3.01 -2.99 -9.83
CA HIS A 18 2.78 -1.70 -9.18
C HIS A 18 4.04 -1.21 -8.44
N ALA A 19 4.45 0.04 -8.67
CA ALA A 19 5.72 0.57 -8.15
C ALA A 19 5.82 0.55 -6.61
N ASN A 20 4.70 0.74 -5.90
CA ASN A 20 4.65 0.76 -4.43
C ASN A 20 4.21 -0.60 -3.85
N TRP A 21 4.68 -1.70 -4.42
CA TRP A 21 4.37 -3.06 -3.95
C TRP A 21 5.26 -3.50 -2.78
N ILE A 22 4.66 -4.19 -1.82
CA ILE A 22 5.33 -4.95 -0.77
C ILE A 22 4.98 -6.42 -0.93
N ASP A 23 6.02 -7.24 -1.14
CA ASP A 23 5.90 -8.70 -1.15
C ASP A 23 5.55 -9.22 0.25
N THR A 24 4.55 -10.09 0.34
CA THR A 24 4.21 -10.77 1.59
C THR A 24 5.22 -11.87 1.95
N GLU A 25 6.12 -12.23 1.02
CA GLU A 25 7.15 -13.26 1.17
C GLU A 25 6.54 -14.61 1.61
N GLY A 26 5.37 -14.96 1.05
CA GLY A 26 4.63 -16.18 1.39
C GLY A 26 3.97 -16.19 2.77
N ARG A 27 3.96 -15.06 3.51
CA ARG A 27 3.29 -14.97 4.81
C ARG A 27 1.80 -14.68 4.64
N ASN A 28 0.97 -15.53 5.22
CA ASN A 28 -0.49 -15.39 5.20
C ASN A 28 -1.04 -14.42 6.26
N LEU A 29 -0.20 -14.00 7.21
CA LEU A 29 -0.58 -13.09 8.29
C LEU A 29 0.64 -12.30 8.77
N GLY A 30 0.42 -11.04 9.13
CA GLY A 30 1.43 -10.18 9.72
C GLY A 30 0.82 -8.90 10.30
N THR A 31 1.67 -8.00 10.76
CA THR A 31 1.28 -6.68 11.24
C THR A 31 2.03 -5.62 10.44
N MET A 32 1.33 -4.57 10.04
CA MET A 32 1.91 -3.42 9.35
C MET A 32 1.98 -2.23 10.30
N PHE A 33 3.13 -1.56 10.32
CA PHE A 33 3.36 -0.36 11.12
C PHE A 33 3.82 0.77 10.21
N PHE A 34 3.19 1.93 10.36
CA PHE A 34 3.59 3.15 9.67
C PHE A 34 4.48 3.99 10.58
N ARG A 35 5.57 4.52 10.01
CA ARG A 35 6.47 5.44 10.71
C ARG A 35 6.41 6.79 10.02
N PHE A 36 5.98 7.79 10.79
CA PHE A 36 5.98 9.19 10.38
C PHE A 36 7.06 9.91 11.18
N PHE A 37 8.05 10.45 10.50
CA PHE A 37 9.15 11.18 11.12
C PHE A 37 8.89 12.68 11.00
N LEU A 38 8.90 13.37 12.14
CA LEU A 38 8.69 14.82 12.21
C LEU A 38 7.40 15.29 11.49
N PRO A 39 6.24 14.64 11.68
CA PRO A 39 5.01 15.09 11.06
C PRO A 39 4.61 16.47 11.61
N GLU A 40 4.15 17.33 10.72
CA GLU A 40 3.47 18.56 11.10
C GLU A 40 1.96 18.34 11.00
N GLY A 41 1.21 18.67 12.05
CA GLY A 41 -0.24 18.50 12.09
C GLY A 41 -0.71 17.09 12.43
N GLU A 42 -1.98 16.81 12.13
CA GLU A 42 -2.59 15.50 12.39
C GLU A 42 -2.20 14.50 11.29
N ILE A 43 -1.92 13.26 11.70
CA ILE A 43 -1.63 12.17 10.78
C ILE A 43 -2.94 11.48 10.41
N GLU A 44 -3.28 11.52 9.12
CA GLU A 44 -4.39 10.74 8.60
C GLU A 44 -4.10 9.24 8.67
N LYS A 45 -5.09 8.49 9.12
CA LYS A 45 -4.97 7.02 9.20
C LYS A 45 -5.09 6.43 7.79
N PRO A 46 -4.15 5.58 7.36
CA PRO A 46 -4.31 4.85 6.11
C PRO A 46 -5.58 4.02 6.14
N THR A 47 -6.34 4.07 5.06
CA THR A 47 -7.45 3.16 4.79
C THR A 47 -6.92 1.94 4.03
N CYS A 48 -7.65 0.84 4.09
CA CYS A 48 -7.29 -0.35 3.32
C CYS A 48 -8.54 -1.07 2.82
N GLU A 49 -8.39 -1.72 1.67
CA GLU A 49 -9.39 -2.58 1.07
C GLU A 49 -8.73 -3.88 0.63
N VAL A 50 -9.46 -4.99 0.74
CA VAL A 50 -9.03 -6.27 0.19
C VAL A 50 -9.67 -6.45 -1.19
N VAL A 51 -8.83 -6.50 -2.20
CA VAL A 51 -9.23 -6.70 -3.60
C VAL A 51 -8.71 -8.03 -4.14
N LYS A 52 -9.18 -8.46 -5.31
CA LYS A 52 -8.60 -9.64 -5.97
C LYS A 52 -7.27 -9.26 -6.60
N PHE A 53 -6.33 -10.20 -6.62
CA PHE A 53 -5.03 -9.99 -7.26
C PHE A 53 -5.16 -9.61 -8.75
N ALA A 54 -6.15 -10.18 -9.45
CA ALA A 54 -6.41 -9.89 -10.86
C ALA A 54 -6.87 -8.44 -11.13
N ASP A 55 -7.29 -7.72 -10.10
CA ASP A 55 -7.76 -6.34 -10.21
C ASP A 55 -6.63 -5.33 -9.94
N LEU A 56 -5.43 -5.81 -9.56
CA LEU A 56 -4.26 -4.95 -9.35
C LEU A 56 -3.63 -4.60 -10.69
N THR A 57 -3.43 -3.30 -10.94
CA THR A 57 -2.78 -2.81 -12.15
C THR A 57 -1.57 -1.93 -11.80
N PRO A 58 -0.60 -1.75 -12.73
CA PRO A 58 0.55 -0.87 -12.52
C PRO A 58 0.17 0.60 -12.25
N ASP A 59 -0.99 1.03 -12.73
CA ASP A 59 -1.55 2.37 -12.65
C ASP A 59 -2.63 2.53 -11.57
N LEU A 60 -2.76 1.56 -10.65
CA LEU A 60 -3.71 1.62 -9.54
C LEU A 60 -3.36 2.79 -8.61
N VAL A 61 -4.17 3.85 -8.65
CA VAL A 61 -4.03 5.08 -7.86
C VAL A 61 -5.16 5.17 -6.87
#